data_AF-A0A950QKU0-F1
#
_entry.id   AF-A0A950QKU0-F1
#
_cell.length_a   1.000
_cell.length_b   1.000
_cell.length_c   1.000
_cell.angle_alpha   90.00
_cell.angle_beta   90.00
_cell.angle_gamma   90.00
#
_symmetry.space_group_name_H-M   'P 1'
#
loop_
_entity.id
_entity.type
_entity.pdbx_description
1 polymer ?
#
loop_
_entity_poly.entity_id
_entity_poly.type
_entity_poly.pdbx_seq_one_letter_code
_entity_poly.pdbx_strand_id
1 'polypeptide(L)'
;MNGKFSFAGESVKADGGSIFDKAPPSNAWAETLHGFGWLASLAEAGGEPARTLACDLIGQWLHRYGRYSEPAWRADVLARRLLNLFSHGRFVLARSDLMWRSRLLVSLREQTRMLARVCNEAPEGVPRLQAAAALALSGLCIDGGSRRLAAGLSRLESELSMQILPDGGHISRSPLALLCAYQIVVCVTDVLARTEQDIPPGLRNARDRMAPMLRFFRLGDGALAMFNGGRESDAKALASLLARDDVRGQPFAFAPHSAYHRLAAGRTLVVMDCGAPPPGVYANTAHSGCLGFEFSAGHQRVVVNCGTSDDHTRWQNALRATAAHSTIVLGDRSVGYILSGIPSRLLGPRLLGGPTRVETIRHETAGGGIVDAMHDGYVPAYGVIHQRRITLSPAGTMLSGTDRLTPGQERRPQPVSFAARFHVHPDIRVSASQGGGAILKLPSGEGWRFQATGAQLSLEKSIYVANESARRAEQLVLSGTVRNEPVDISWFFERFGNS
;
A
#
# COMPACT_ATOMS: atom_id res chain seq x y z
N MET A 1 24.44 -7.58 7.19
CA MET A 1 24.68 -7.03 5.85
C MET A 1 26.10 -7.40 5.42
N ASN A 2 26.29 -8.22 4.39
CA ASN A 2 27.64 -8.59 3.89
C ASN A 2 28.23 -7.47 3.01
N GLY A 3 28.19 -6.22 3.49
CA GLY A 3 28.59 -5.03 2.73
C GLY A 3 27.72 -4.71 1.50
N LYS A 4 26.59 -5.42 1.30
CA LYS A 4 25.62 -5.17 0.22
C LYS A 4 24.42 -4.40 0.76
N PHE A 5 24.07 -3.31 0.09
CA PHE A 5 22.93 -2.44 0.38
C PHE A 5 21.95 -2.50 -0.80
N SER A 6 20.73 -2.94 -0.54
CA SER A 6 19.67 -3.13 -1.53
C SER A 6 18.51 -2.21 -1.17
N PHE A 7 18.27 -1.18 -1.99
CA PHE A 7 17.23 -0.18 -1.80
C PHE A 7 16.61 0.16 -3.14
N ALA A 8 15.30 0.40 -3.22
CA ALA A 8 14.64 0.72 -4.49
C ALA A 8 15.09 -0.23 -5.63
N GLY A 9 15.33 -1.51 -5.28
CA GLY A 9 15.64 -2.66 -6.12
C GLY A 9 16.99 -2.62 -6.80
N GLU A 10 17.79 -1.65 -6.42
CA GLU A 10 19.15 -1.51 -6.87
C GLU A 10 20.08 -1.90 -5.72
N SER A 11 21.14 -2.62 -6.05
CA SER A 11 22.07 -3.15 -5.06
C SER A 11 23.47 -2.60 -5.29
N VAL A 12 24.06 -2.04 -4.24
CA VAL A 12 25.45 -1.55 -4.24
C VAL A 12 26.24 -2.30 -3.18
N LYS A 13 27.48 -2.65 -3.51
CA LYS A 13 28.44 -3.21 -2.56
C LYS A 13 29.41 -2.12 -2.09
N ALA A 14 29.71 -2.11 -0.80
CA ALA A 14 30.64 -1.18 -0.19
C ALA A 14 32.12 -1.51 -0.54
N ASP A 15 32.41 -2.77 -0.86
CA ASP A 15 33.75 -3.29 -1.26
C ASP A 15 34.90 -2.85 -0.33
N GLY A 16 34.69 -2.93 0.98
CA GLY A 16 35.69 -2.54 1.99
C GLY A 16 35.81 -1.03 2.26
N GLY A 17 35.16 -0.18 1.45
CA GLY A 17 35.03 1.26 1.69
C GLY A 17 33.72 1.64 2.37
N SER A 18 33.48 2.94 2.56
CA SER A 18 32.17 3.41 3.03
C SER A 18 31.15 3.31 1.91
N ILE A 19 29.94 2.84 2.22
CA ILE A 19 28.81 2.88 1.26
C ILE A 19 28.49 4.31 0.81
N PHE A 20 28.79 5.30 1.66
CA PHE A 20 28.56 6.71 1.40
C PHE A 20 29.53 7.36 0.40
N ASP A 21 30.60 6.65 0.03
CA ASP A 21 31.56 7.07 -1.02
C ASP A 21 31.19 6.50 -2.39
N LYS A 22 30.21 5.60 -2.46
CA LYS A 22 29.78 4.97 -3.71
C LYS A 22 28.80 5.88 -4.44
N ALA A 23 28.94 5.97 -5.76
CA ALA A 23 27.96 6.65 -6.60
C ALA A 23 26.62 5.92 -6.49
N PRO A 24 25.53 6.60 -6.08
CA PRO A 24 24.23 5.97 -5.97
C PRO A 24 23.68 5.65 -7.37
N PRO A 25 23.04 4.48 -7.56
CA PRO A 25 22.51 4.08 -8.87
C PRO A 25 21.27 4.90 -9.27
N SER A 26 20.53 5.43 -8.28
CA SER A 26 19.41 6.35 -8.49
C SER A 26 19.19 7.30 -7.30
N ASN A 27 18.37 8.34 -7.52
CA ASN A 27 17.94 9.24 -6.45
C ASN A 27 17.13 8.51 -5.38
N ALA A 28 16.23 7.60 -5.76
CA ALA A 28 15.43 6.83 -4.80
C ALA A 28 16.31 5.94 -3.90
N TRP A 29 17.36 5.34 -4.47
CA TRP A 29 18.35 4.59 -3.70
C TRP A 29 19.09 5.49 -2.70
N ALA A 30 19.57 6.66 -3.16
CA ALA A 30 20.28 7.63 -2.30
C ALA A 30 19.40 8.15 -1.16
N GLU A 31 18.16 8.53 -1.45
CA GLU A 31 17.17 8.99 -0.47
C GLU A 31 16.91 7.93 0.61
N THR A 32 16.81 6.66 0.21
CA THR A 32 16.60 5.54 1.14
C THR A 32 17.82 5.32 2.04
N LEU A 33 19.03 5.35 1.47
CA LEU A 33 20.28 5.26 2.24
C LEU A 33 20.36 6.38 3.28
N HIS A 34 20.11 7.63 2.87
CA HIS A 34 20.19 8.81 3.73
C HIS A 34 19.03 8.94 4.73
N GLY A 35 17.93 8.21 4.53
CA GLY A 35 16.79 8.14 5.46
C GLY A 35 17.00 7.19 6.64
N PHE A 36 18.09 6.41 6.65
CA PHE A 36 18.47 5.50 7.76
C PHE A 36 17.47 4.39 8.08
N GLY A 37 16.64 3.97 7.11
CA GLY A 37 15.72 2.83 7.31
C GLY A 37 16.43 1.54 7.71
N TRP A 38 17.70 1.37 7.29
CA TRP A 38 18.56 0.25 7.67
C TRP A 38 18.85 0.17 9.18
N LEU A 39 18.66 1.25 9.95
CA LEU A 39 18.91 1.25 11.39
C LEU A 39 17.93 0.36 12.14
N ALA A 40 16.67 0.31 11.69
CA ALA A 40 15.65 -0.56 12.27
C ALA A 40 16.05 -2.04 12.18
N SER A 41 16.51 -2.47 10.99
CA SER A 41 16.97 -3.84 10.77
C SER A 41 18.21 -4.20 11.59
N LEU A 42 19.14 -3.27 11.78
CA LEU A 42 20.30 -3.49 12.65
C LEU A 42 19.92 -3.56 14.14
N ALA A 43 18.98 -2.73 14.57
CA ALA A 43 18.47 -2.75 15.94
C ALA A 43 17.71 -4.05 16.24
N GLU A 44 16.95 -4.58 15.27
CA GLU A 44 16.28 -5.87 15.37
C GLU A 44 17.27 -7.04 15.42
N ALA A 45 18.30 -7.02 14.58
CA ALA A 45 19.36 -8.03 14.61
C ALA A 45 20.12 -8.05 15.96
N GLY A 46 20.32 -6.88 16.57
CA GLY A 46 20.90 -6.75 17.90
C GLY A 46 22.37 -7.17 18.00
N GLY A 47 22.88 -7.23 19.24
CA GLY A 47 24.27 -7.59 19.53
C GLY A 47 25.31 -6.49 19.25
N GLU A 48 26.56 -6.74 19.65
CA GLU A 48 27.66 -5.80 19.41
C GLU A 48 27.97 -5.59 17.93
N PRO A 49 28.07 -6.62 17.07
CA PRO A 49 28.44 -6.40 15.67
C PRO A 49 27.46 -5.49 14.91
N ALA A 50 26.15 -5.65 15.11
CA ALA A 50 25.15 -4.80 14.48
C ALA A 50 25.20 -3.37 15.03
N ARG A 51 25.49 -3.21 16.33
CA ARG A 51 25.65 -1.89 16.96
C ARG A 51 26.88 -1.17 16.46
N THR A 52 28.03 -1.84 16.41
CA THR A 52 29.27 -1.29 15.87
C THR A 52 29.05 -0.83 14.42
N LEU A 53 28.45 -1.68 13.58
CA LEU A 53 28.12 -1.31 12.21
C LEU A 53 27.18 -0.09 12.15
N ALA A 54 26.17 -0.01 13.00
CA ALA A 54 25.28 1.15 13.05
C ALA A 54 26.02 2.43 13.46
N CYS A 55 26.84 2.38 14.51
CA CYS A 55 27.65 3.51 14.97
C CYS A 55 28.65 3.97 13.91
N ASP A 56 29.28 3.03 13.19
CA ASP A 56 30.23 3.30 12.11
C ASP A 56 29.53 3.97 10.93
N LEU A 57 28.39 3.44 10.48
CA LEU A 57 27.63 4.04 9.38
C LEU A 57 27.14 5.45 9.73
N ILE A 58 26.63 5.66 10.95
CA ILE A 58 26.24 7.00 11.42
C ILE A 58 27.46 7.92 11.46
N GLY A 59 28.59 7.46 12.03
CA GLY A 59 29.83 8.25 12.11
C GLY A 59 30.38 8.64 10.74
N GLN A 60 30.36 7.70 9.79
CA GLN A 60 30.74 7.94 8.39
C GLN A 60 29.83 8.96 7.71
N TRP A 61 28.52 8.89 7.96
CA TRP A 61 27.56 9.85 7.46
C TRP A 61 27.77 11.24 8.06
N LEU A 62 27.94 11.34 9.38
CA LEU A 62 28.20 12.61 10.08
C LEU A 62 29.44 13.33 9.54
N HIS A 63 30.49 12.57 9.22
CA HIS A 63 31.72 13.12 8.65
C HIS A 63 31.52 13.72 7.25
N ARG A 64 30.73 13.06 6.40
CA ARG A 64 30.55 13.44 4.97
C ARG A 64 29.41 14.43 4.75
N TYR A 65 28.30 14.24 5.45
CA TYR A 65 27.02 14.90 5.22
C TYR A 65 26.54 15.70 6.44
N GLY A 66 27.44 16.00 7.39
CA GLY A 66 27.15 16.87 8.52
C GLY A 66 26.84 18.33 8.14
N ARG A 67 27.08 18.71 6.88
CA ARG A 67 26.69 19.99 6.28
C ARG A 67 25.60 19.78 5.22
N TYR A 68 24.84 20.83 4.96
CA TYR A 68 23.76 20.83 3.97
C TYR A 68 24.22 20.23 2.62
N SER A 69 23.46 19.26 2.14
CA SER A 69 23.71 18.53 0.90
C SER A 69 22.43 17.84 0.44
N GLU A 70 22.15 17.89 -0.86
CA GLU A 70 21.01 17.17 -1.46
C GLU A 70 21.47 15.82 -2.01
N PRO A 71 20.67 14.74 -1.90
CA PRO A 71 19.31 14.69 -1.31
C PRO A 71 19.28 14.53 0.22
N ALA A 72 20.43 14.45 0.91
CA ALA A 72 20.51 14.08 2.32
C ALA A 72 19.78 15.04 3.29
N TRP A 73 19.64 16.31 2.92
CA TRP A 73 19.00 17.36 3.72
C TRP A 73 17.61 17.78 3.23
N ARG A 74 17.09 17.14 2.18
CA ARG A 74 15.68 17.29 1.76
C ARG A 74 14.75 16.97 2.93
N ALA A 75 13.68 17.74 3.09
CA ALA A 75 12.84 17.72 4.30
C ALA A 75 12.33 16.31 4.68
N ASP A 76 11.88 15.51 3.71
CA ASP A 76 11.40 14.15 3.92
C ASP A 76 12.51 13.12 4.19
N VAL A 77 13.70 13.28 3.59
CA VAL A 77 14.85 12.41 3.84
C VAL A 77 15.38 12.65 5.25
N LEU A 78 15.54 13.93 5.61
CA LEU A 78 15.89 14.40 6.94
C LEU A 78 14.89 13.93 8.00
N ALA A 79 13.59 14.08 7.74
CA ALA A 79 12.53 13.63 8.65
C ALA A 79 12.59 12.12 8.90
N ARG A 80 12.69 11.30 7.84
CA ARG A 80 12.85 9.85 7.96
C ARG A 80 14.08 9.47 8.78
N ARG A 81 15.21 10.14 8.55
CA ARG A 81 16.43 9.93 9.33
C ARG A 81 16.25 10.26 10.80
N LEU A 82 15.61 11.39 11.11
CA LEU A 82 15.31 11.78 12.49
C LEU A 82 14.37 10.79 13.17
N LEU A 83 13.31 10.33 12.50
CA LEU A 83 12.41 9.30 13.05
C LEU A 83 13.18 8.02 13.38
N ASN A 84 14.00 7.50 12.47
CA ASN A 84 14.81 6.31 12.72
C ASN A 84 15.78 6.51 13.89
N LEU A 85 16.43 7.67 13.98
CA LEU A 85 17.35 7.99 15.08
C LEU A 85 16.62 8.16 16.43
N PHE A 86 15.41 8.71 16.45
CA PHE A 86 14.63 8.82 17.69
C PHE A 86 14.07 7.46 18.13
N SER A 87 13.57 6.65 17.21
CA SER A 87 13.04 5.31 17.50
C SER A 87 14.12 4.33 17.96
N HIS A 88 15.33 4.42 17.39
CA HIS A 88 16.42 3.46 17.66
C HIS A 88 17.62 4.08 18.38
N GLY A 89 17.53 5.31 18.88
CA GLY A 89 18.64 6.03 19.51
C GLY A 89 19.24 5.29 20.70
N ARG A 90 18.40 4.61 21.51
CA ARG A 90 18.88 3.79 22.64
C ARG A 90 19.86 2.70 22.20
N PHE A 91 19.66 2.12 21.02
CA PHE A 91 20.51 1.06 20.49
C PHE A 91 21.95 1.52 20.27
N VAL A 92 22.14 2.74 19.75
CA VAL A 92 23.46 3.31 19.44
C VAL A 92 24.05 4.14 20.59
N LEU A 93 23.22 4.66 21.50
CA LEU A 93 23.67 5.47 22.65
C LEU A 93 24.17 4.63 23.83
N ALA A 94 23.72 3.39 23.99
CA ALA A 94 23.97 2.60 25.21
C ALA A 94 25.45 2.27 25.47
N ARG A 95 26.30 2.25 24.44
CA ARG A 95 27.73 1.89 24.54
C ARG A 95 28.66 2.75 23.66
N SER A 96 28.20 3.94 23.26
CA SER A 96 29.05 4.87 22.51
C SER A 96 29.94 5.72 23.42
N ASP A 97 31.13 6.07 22.95
CA ASP A 97 32.01 7.00 23.65
C ASP A 97 31.42 8.43 23.68
N LEU A 98 31.87 9.22 24.65
CA LEU A 98 31.35 10.56 24.90
C LEU A 98 31.52 11.51 23.70
N MET A 99 32.63 11.38 22.96
CA MET A 99 32.96 12.25 21.83
C MET A 99 32.08 11.93 20.62
N TRP A 100 31.85 10.66 20.31
CA TRP A 100 30.89 10.23 19.30
C TRP A 100 29.46 10.68 19.66
N ARG A 101 29.05 10.47 20.92
CA ARG A 101 27.72 10.88 21.39
C ARG A 101 27.51 12.39 21.26
N SER A 102 28.52 13.19 21.64
CA SER A 102 28.48 14.65 21.49
C SER A 102 28.32 15.06 20.02
N ARG A 103 29.09 14.46 19.09
CA ARG A 103 28.96 14.72 17.65
C ARG A 103 27.57 14.39 17.10
N LEU A 104 26.99 13.27 17.50
CA LEU A 104 25.63 12.90 17.09
C LEU A 104 24.60 13.90 17.61
N LEU A 105 24.65 14.28 18.89
CA LEU A 105 23.70 15.22 19.49
C LEU A 105 23.80 16.62 18.86
N VAL A 106 25.01 17.09 18.56
CA VAL A 106 25.21 18.35 17.80
C VAL A 106 24.55 18.25 16.42
N SER A 107 24.77 17.15 15.69
CA SER A 107 24.13 16.96 14.39
C SER A 107 22.61 16.89 14.47
N LEU A 108 22.04 16.17 15.46
CA LEU A 108 20.59 16.11 15.67
C LEU A 108 20.01 17.51 15.94
N ARG A 109 20.72 18.37 16.69
CA ARG A 109 20.29 19.75 16.91
C ARG A 109 20.26 20.56 15.62
N GLU A 110 21.26 20.45 14.76
CA GLU A 110 21.27 21.17 13.48
C GLU A 110 20.20 20.64 12.51
N GLN A 111 20.04 19.33 12.46
CA GLN A 111 19.01 18.66 11.66
C GLN A 111 17.59 19.06 12.09
N THR A 112 17.33 19.11 13.39
CA THR A 112 15.99 19.49 13.90
C THR A 112 15.71 20.98 13.71
N ARG A 113 16.73 21.86 13.79
CA ARG A 113 16.62 23.27 13.41
C ARG A 113 16.31 23.45 11.93
N MET A 114 16.97 22.70 11.06
CA MET A 114 16.69 22.74 9.62
C MET A 114 15.28 22.24 9.35
N LEU A 115 14.88 21.09 9.91
CA LEU A 115 13.53 20.55 9.74
C LEU A 115 12.46 21.57 10.18
N ALA A 116 12.67 22.29 11.28
CA ALA A 116 11.74 23.33 11.72
C ALA A 116 11.51 24.44 10.66
N ARG A 117 12.49 24.69 9.78
CA ARG A 117 12.38 25.66 8.68
C ARG A 117 11.72 25.04 7.45
N VAL A 118 12.14 23.83 7.07
CA VAL A 118 11.74 23.19 5.79
C VAL A 118 10.62 22.17 5.92
N CYS A 119 10.01 22.00 7.10
CA CYS A 119 8.99 20.96 7.35
C CYS A 119 7.85 20.97 6.30
N ASN A 120 7.44 22.14 5.82
CA ASN A 120 6.36 22.27 4.83
C ASN A 120 6.81 21.97 3.40
N GLU A 121 8.12 21.93 3.13
CA GLU A 121 8.67 21.58 1.83
C GLU A 121 8.69 20.07 1.60
N ALA A 122 8.43 19.27 2.64
CA ALA A 122 8.24 17.84 2.49
C ALA A 122 7.09 17.55 1.50
N PRO A 123 7.24 16.57 0.60
CA PRO A 123 6.17 16.17 -0.32
C PRO A 123 4.87 15.86 0.44
N GLU A 124 3.74 16.27 -0.13
CA GLU A 124 2.41 15.96 0.39
C GLU A 124 2.18 14.46 0.57
N GLY A 125 1.29 14.10 1.51
CA GLY A 125 1.05 12.71 1.89
C GLY A 125 1.87 12.27 3.10
N VAL A 126 2.16 10.97 3.16
CA VAL A 126 2.94 10.34 4.23
C VAL A 126 4.27 11.05 4.52
N PRO A 127 5.06 11.54 3.53
CA PRO A 127 6.30 12.25 3.82
C PRO A 127 6.09 13.53 4.67
N ARG A 128 4.99 14.27 4.45
CA ARG A 128 4.66 15.46 5.26
C ARG A 128 4.17 15.10 6.66
N LEU A 129 3.42 14.00 6.81
CA LEU A 129 3.10 13.42 8.14
C LEU A 129 4.37 13.05 8.90
N GLN A 130 5.34 12.41 8.23
CA GLN A 130 6.63 12.06 8.81
C GLN A 130 7.42 13.29 9.23
N ALA A 131 7.45 14.34 8.41
CA ALA A 131 8.11 15.60 8.73
C ALA A 131 7.51 16.28 9.97
N ALA A 132 6.18 16.36 10.04
CA ALA A 132 5.48 16.93 11.20
C ALA A 132 5.73 16.12 12.48
N ALA A 133 5.67 14.79 12.40
CA ALA A 133 5.95 13.90 13.52
C ALA A 133 7.41 13.97 13.98
N ALA A 134 8.37 13.99 13.05
CA ALA A 134 9.78 14.16 13.36
C ALA A 134 10.04 15.49 14.08
N LEU A 135 9.38 16.57 13.65
CA LEU A 135 9.46 17.86 14.31
C LEU A 135 8.87 17.81 15.73
N ALA A 136 7.72 17.17 15.92
CA ALA A 136 7.10 16.99 17.23
C ALA A 136 8.01 16.21 18.18
N LEU A 137 8.47 15.03 17.76
CA LEU A 137 9.36 14.16 18.52
C LEU A 137 10.70 14.84 18.83
N SER A 138 11.22 15.67 17.93
CA SER A 138 12.43 16.47 18.19
C SER A 138 12.27 17.46 19.35
N GLY A 139 11.03 17.87 19.64
CA GLY A 139 10.72 18.72 20.78
C GLY A 139 10.84 18.00 22.12
N LEU A 140 10.71 16.67 22.11
CA LEU A 140 10.83 15.80 23.28
C LEU A 140 12.22 15.20 23.43
N CYS A 141 12.89 14.92 22.31
CA CYS A 141 14.19 14.25 22.31
C CYS A 141 15.40 15.20 22.40
N ILE A 142 15.21 16.51 22.12
CA ILE A 142 16.29 17.50 22.11
C ILE A 142 15.91 18.70 22.97
N ASP A 143 16.85 19.17 23.80
CA ASP A 143 16.68 20.29 24.72
C ASP A 143 16.11 21.57 24.08
N GLY A 144 15.40 22.36 24.88
CA GLY A 144 14.76 23.61 24.46
C GLY A 144 13.69 23.38 23.37
N GLY A 145 13.01 22.24 23.43
CA GLY A 145 12.18 21.72 22.35
C GLY A 145 10.69 22.08 22.38
N SER A 146 10.17 22.74 23.41
CA SER A 146 8.73 22.96 23.59
C SER A 146 8.06 23.67 22.39
N ARG A 147 8.72 24.65 21.78
CA ARG A 147 8.23 25.31 20.56
C ARG A 147 8.17 24.36 19.35
N ARG A 148 9.16 23.47 19.22
CA ARG A 148 9.18 22.45 18.15
C ARG A 148 8.09 21.40 18.38
N LEU A 149 7.87 20.99 19.63
CA LEU A 149 6.78 20.08 20.01
C LEU A 149 5.44 20.65 19.58
N ALA A 150 5.10 21.86 20.05
CA ALA A 150 3.83 22.51 19.71
C ALA A 150 3.64 22.70 18.20
N ALA A 151 4.69 23.18 17.50
CA ALA A 151 4.64 23.36 16.05
C ALA A 151 4.48 22.03 15.29
N GLY A 152 5.16 20.97 15.72
CA GLY A 152 5.08 19.65 15.11
C GLY A 152 3.71 19.00 15.32
N LEU A 153 3.15 19.07 16.53
CA LEU A 153 1.82 18.53 16.84
C LEU A 153 0.72 19.25 16.06
N SER A 154 0.75 20.58 16.01
CA SER A 154 -0.21 21.37 15.22
C SER A 154 -0.16 21.02 13.73
N ARG A 155 1.05 20.88 13.16
CA ARG A 155 1.21 20.45 11.75
C ARG A 155 0.71 19.02 11.54
N LEU A 156 1.00 18.13 12.48
CA LEU A 156 0.57 16.73 12.39
C LEU A 156 -0.95 16.62 12.43
N GLU A 157 -1.64 17.38 13.29
CA GLU A 157 -3.11 17.45 13.29
C GLU A 157 -3.66 17.99 11.97
N SER A 158 -3.05 19.04 11.41
CA SER A 158 -3.44 19.60 10.12
C SER A 158 -3.27 18.59 8.97
N GLU A 159 -2.17 17.84 8.95
CA GLU A 159 -1.94 16.81 7.93
C GLU A 159 -2.88 15.63 8.09
N LEU A 160 -3.15 15.19 9.33
CA LEU A 160 -4.10 14.11 9.59
C LEU A 160 -5.53 14.48 9.16
N SER A 161 -5.95 15.74 9.35
CA SER A 161 -7.28 16.19 8.93
C SER A 161 -7.44 16.24 7.41
N MET A 162 -6.35 16.46 6.66
CA MET A 162 -6.35 16.43 5.19
C MET A 162 -6.22 15.01 4.62
N GLN A 163 -5.48 14.13 5.29
CA GLN A 163 -5.09 12.83 4.74
C GLN A 163 -5.94 11.66 5.24
N ILE A 164 -6.55 11.76 6.43
CA ILE A 164 -7.36 10.69 7.02
C ILE A 164 -8.85 11.03 6.88
N LEU A 165 -9.54 10.25 6.06
CA LEU A 165 -10.94 10.41 5.73
C LEU A 165 -11.86 10.10 6.94
N PRO A 166 -13.15 10.48 6.89
CA PRO A 166 -14.08 10.24 8.00
C PRO A 166 -14.27 8.77 8.35
N ASP A 167 -14.06 7.83 7.43
CA ASP A 167 -14.09 6.38 7.68
C ASP A 167 -12.74 5.81 8.15
N GLY A 168 -11.73 6.67 8.36
CA GLY A 168 -10.41 6.29 8.85
C GLY A 168 -9.41 5.86 7.77
N GLY A 169 -9.81 5.81 6.50
CA GLY A 169 -8.88 5.49 5.42
C GLY A 169 -8.00 6.67 5.01
N HIS A 170 -6.88 6.37 4.37
CA HIS A 170 -5.99 7.39 3.82
C HIS A 170 -6.53 7.88 2.46
N ILE A 171 -6.44 9.18 2.17
CA ILE A 171 -6.97 9.81 0.95
C ILE A 171 -6.37 9.25 -0.36
N SER A 172 -5.15 8.70 -0.33
CA SER A 172 -4.57 7.98 -1.47
C SER A 172 -5.22 6.61 -1.75
N ARG A 173 -6.16 6.20 -0.88
CA ARG A 173 -6.85 4.91 -0.92
C ARG A 173 -5.93 3.71 -0.76
N SER A 174 -4.67 3.92 -0.36
CA SER A 174 -3.66 2.88 -0.16
C SER A 174 -3.70 2.32 1.27
N PRO A 175 -3.93 1.02 1.48
CA PRO A 175 -3.82 0.39 2.80
C PRO A 175 -2.42 0.54 3.41
N LEU A 176 -1.37 0.54 2.56
CA LEU A 176 0.00 0.72 3.02
C LEU A 176 0.25 2.15 3.52
N ALA A 177 -0.23 3.17 2.79
CA ALA A 177 -0.11 4.56 3.25
C ALA A 177 -0.83 4.77 4.59
N LEU A 178 -2.00 4.14 4.77
CA LEU A 178 -2.73 4.12 6.04
C LEU A 178 -1.90 3.47 7.15
N LEU A 179 -1.24 2.33 6.89
CA LEU A 179 -0.37 1.68 7.87
C LEU A 179 0.79 2.59 8.29
N CYS A 180 1.45 3.25 7.33
CA CYS A 180 2.52 4.19 7.62
C CYS A 180 2.02 5.38 8.47
N ALA A 181 0.86 5.95 8.14
CA ALA A 181 0.24 7.02 8.92
C ALA A 181 -0.09 6.56 10.35
N TYR A 182 -0.65 5.35 10.50
CA TYR A 182 -0.99 4.78 11.80
C TYR A 182 0.25 4.53 12.67
N GLN A 183 1.34 4.01 12.09
CA GLN A 183 2.62 3.83 12.78
C GLN A 183 3.17 5.17 13.33
N ILE A 184 3.07 6.25 12.55
CA ILE A 184 3.49 7.59 12.96
C ILE A 184 2.65 8.06 14.16
N VAL A 185 1.32 7.98 14.05
CA VAL A 185 0.42 8.43 15.13
C VAL A 185 0.63 7.63 16.40
N VAL A 186 0.70 6.30 16.29
CA VAL A 186 1.00 5.44 17.44
C VAL A 186 2.32 5.85 18.08
N CYS A 187 3.40 5.99 17.29
CA CYS A 187 4.70 6.40 17.80
C CYS A 187 4.65 7.74 18.56
N VAL A 188 4.03 8.78 17.99
CA VAL A 188 3.92 10.08 18.65
C VAL A 188 3.08 9.99 19.93
N THR A 189 1.90 9.37 19.87
CA THR A 189 1.01 9.26 21.03
C THR A 189 1.63 8.48 22.19
N ASP A 190 2.40 7.43 21.90
CA ASP A 190 3.11 6.68 22.94
C ASP A 190 4.21 7.48 23.61
N VAL A 191 4.97 8.24 22.82
CA VAL A 191 6.04 9.08 23.37
C VAL A 191 5.44 10.18 24.22
N LEU A 192 4.39 10.85 23.75
CA LEU A 192 3.66 11.86 24.53
C LEU A 192 3.21 11.29 25.89
N ALA A 193 2.53 10.13 25.88
CA ALA A 193 2.06 9.47 27.09
C ALA A 193 3.22 9.13 28.06
N ARG A 194 4.34 8.60 27.56
CA ARG A 194 5.52 8.28 28.38
C ARG A 194 6.23 9.50 28.94
N THR A 195 6.09 10.66 28.29
CA THR A 195 6.64 11.94 28.75
C THR A 195 5.60 12.80 29.47
N GLU A 196 4.46 12.22 29.84
CA GLU A 196 3.37 12.89 30.56
C GLU A 196 2.88 14.17 29.86
N GLN A 197 2.90 14.16 28.52
CA GLN A 197 2.37 15.24 27.70
C GLN A 197 0.95 14.91 27.25
N ASP A 198 0.10 15.93 27.18
CA ASP A 198 -1.24 15.78 26.63
C ASP A 198 -1.21 15.36 25.17
N ILE A 199 -2.00 14.34 24.84
CA ILE A 199 -2.21 13.95 23.45
C ILE A 199 -3.22 14.94 22.82
N PRO A 200 -2.91 15.54 21.66
CA PRO A 200 -3.91 16.38 20.98
C PRO A 200 -5.15 15.58 20.54
N PRO A 201 -6.37 16.17 20.63
CA PRO A 201 -7.59 15.48 20.24
C PRO A 201 -7.58 14.97 18.79
N GLY A 202 -6.99 15.70 17.85
CA GLY A 202 -6.91 15.28 16.45
C GLY A 202 -6.12 13.99 16.26
N LEU A 203 -5.04 13.79 17.03
CA LEU A 203 -4.25 12.56 17.01
C LEU A 203 -5.02 11.37 17.58
N ARG A 204 -5.71 11.55 18.72
CA ARG A 204 -6.57 10.50 19.31
C ARG A 204 -7.67 10.09 18.33
N ASN A 205 -8.42 11.05 17.82
CA ASN A 205 -9.51 10.79 16.89
C ASN A 205 -9.04 10.10 15.61
N ALA A 206 -7.88 10.50 15.06
CA ALA A 206 -7.30 9.84 13.90
C ALA A 206 -6.89 8.39 14.23
N ARG A 207 -6.25 8.15 15.38
CA ARG A 207 -5.87 6.80 15.85
C ARG A 207 -7.09 5.87 15.94
N ASP A 208 -8.17 6.34 16.55
CA ASP A 208 -9.39 5.56 16.79
C ASP A 208 -10.12 5.19 15.49
N ARG A 209 -10.03 6.03 14.46
CA ARG A 209 -10.61 5.74 13.12
C ARG A 209 -9.71 4.85 12.26
N MET A 210 -8.39 5.05 12.29
CA MET A 210 -7.46 4.30 11.44
C MET A 210 -7.37 2.81 11.82
N ALA A 211 -7.43 2.48 13.11
CA ALA A 211 -7.30 1.10 13.59
C ALA A 211 -8.39 0.13 13.04
N PRO A 212 -9.70 0.45 13.10
CA PRO A 212 -10.72 -0.40 12.47
C PRO A 212 -10.60 -0.43 10.95
N MET A 213 -10.14 0.64 10.31
CA MET A 213 -9.90 0.65 8.86
C MET A 213 -8.72 -0.23 8.44
N LEU A 214 -7.65 -0.33 9.24
CA LEU A 214 -6.60 -1.32 9.02
C LEU A 214 -7.13 -2.75 9.16
N ARG A 215 -8.01 -3.01 10.15
CA ARG A 215 -8.69 -4.31 10.27
C ARG A 215 -9.61 -4.60 9.08
N PHE A 216 -10.26 -3.59 8.52
CA PHE A 216 -11.06 -3.71 7.29
C PHE A 216 -10.24 -4.21 6.11
N PHE A 217 -8.99 -3.76 5.95
CA PHE A 217 -8.12 -4.17 4.84
C PHE A 217 -7.39 -5.50 5.06
N ARG A 218 -7.47 -6.11 6.26
CA ARG A 218 -6.83 -7.40 6.51
C ARG A 218 -7.57 -8.53 5.80
N LEU A 219 -6.81 -9.33 5.05
CA LEU A 219 -7.26 -10.62 4.54
C LEU A 219 -7.01 -11.72 5.59
N GLY A 220 -7.32 -12.96 5.23
CA GLY A 220 -7.31 -14.09 6.15
C GLY A 220 -5.93 -14.48 6.69
N ASP A 221 -4.86 -14.13 5.98
CA ASP A 221 -3.46 -14.25 6.44
C ASP A 221 -3.09 -13.19 7.49
N GLY A 222 -3.95 -12.21 7.72
CA GLY A 222 -3.75 -11.12 8.63
C GLY A 222 -2.89 -9.97 8.07
N ALA A 223 -2.43 -10.04 6.83
CA ALA A 223 -1.76 -8.94 6.14
C ALA A 223 -2.76 -8.10 5.34
N LEU A 224 -2.34 -6.90 4.92
CA LEU A 224 -3.18 -5.97 4.16
C LEU A 224 -3.41 -6.43 2.71
N ALA A 225 -4.58 -6.11 2.17
CA ALA A 225 -4.86 -6.19 0.74
C ALA A 225 -4.04 -5.16 -0.07
N MET A 226 -3.71 -5.46 -1.32
CA MET A 226 -2.73 -4.72 -2.12
C MET A 226 -3.36 -3.75 -3.12
N PHE A 227 -4.12 -2.78 -2.60
CA PHE A 227 -4.74 -1.74 -3.43
C PHE A 227 -3.90 -0.45 -3.52
N ASN A 228 -3.97 0.24 -4.66
CA ASN A 228 -3.50 1.61 -4.85
C ASN A 228 -2.08 1.89 -4.31
N GLY A 229 -1.09 1.14 -4.83
CA GLY A 229 0.30 1.23 -4.38
C GLY A 229 0.56 0.51 -3.05
N GLY A 230 -0.40 -0.28 -2.59
CA GLY A 230 -0.25 -1.18 -1.46
C GLY A 230 0.53 -2.44 -1.82
N ARG A 231 1.15 -3.04 -0.80
CA ARG A 231 1.85 -4.32 -0.84
C ARG A 231 1.48 -5.12 0.41
N GLU A 232 1.92 -6.37 0.51
CA GLU A 232 1.70 -7.13 1.73
C GLU A 232 2.43 -6.49 2.91
N SER A 233 1.69 -6.31 4.00
CA SER A 233 2.27 -5.93 5.29
C SER A 233 2.78 -7.16 6.03
N ASP A 234 3.77 -7.01 6.91
CA ASP A 234 4.06 -8.03 7.90
C ASP A 234 2.84 -8.22 8.83
N ALA A 235 2.20 -9.38 8.73
CA ALA A 235 0.99 -9.72 9.48
C ALA A 235 1.21 -9.72 11.00
N LYS A 236 2.40 -10.13 11.47
CA LYS A 236 2.73 -10.15 12.90
C LYS A 236 2.96 -8.74 13.40
N ALA A 237 3.76 -7.94 12.68
CA ALA A 237 4.00 -6.54 13.04
C ALA A 237 2.70 -5.73 13.05
N LEU A 238 1.81 -5.95 12.06
CA LEU A 238 0.49 -5.33 12.02
C LEU A 238 -0.38 -5.77 13.20
N ALA A 239 -0.41 -7.05 13.53
CA ALA A 239 -1.16 -7.55 14.67
C ALA A 239 -0.64 -6.96 15.99
N SER A 240 0.68 -6.90 16.18
CA SER A 240 1.31 -6.27 17.34
C SER A 240 0.99 -4.78 17.44
N LEU A 241 0.94 -4.07 16.29
CA LEU A 241 0.58 -2.66 16.25
C LEU A 241 -0.91 -2.43 16.61
N LEU A 242 -1.81 -3.24 16.05
CA LEU A 242 -3.25 -3.18 16.34
C LEU A 242 -3.62 -3.67 17.74
N ALA A 243 -2.78 -4.49 18.39
CA ALA A 243 -2.99 -4.90 19.78
C ALA A 243 -2.88 -3.72 20.77
N ARG A 244 -2.31 -2.59 20.32
CA ARG A 244 -2.17 -1.34 21.07
C ARG A 244 -3.41 -0.45 20.94
N ASP A 245 -4.38 -0.84 20.13
CA ASP A 245 -5.68 -0.18 20.06
C ASP A 245 -6.59 -0.71 21.18
N ASP A 246 -6.85 0.14 22.17
CA ASP A 246 -7.66 -0.21 23.33
C ASP A 246 -9.14 -0.39 22.96
N VAL A 247 -9.62 0.31 21.93
CA VAL A 247 -11.03 0.30 21.51
C VAL A 247 -11.40 -1.02 20.84
N ARG A 248 -10.43 -1.66 20.15
CA ARG A 248 -10.60 -2.94 19.43
C ARG A 248 -11.83 -2.96 18.51
N GLY A 249 -12.16 -1.83 17.90
CA GLY A 249 -13.34 -1.68 17.04
C GLY A 249 -13.36 -2.68 15.89
N GLN A 250 -14.49 -3.36 15.67
CA GLN A 250 -14.61 -4.37 14.62
C GLN A 250 -14.49 -3.76 13.21
N PRO A 251 -13.98 -4.51 12.21
CA PRO A 251 -14.01 -4.04 10.83
C PRO A 251 -15.47 -3.89 10.37
N PHE A 252 -15.77 -2.75 9.75
CA PHE A 252 -17.06 -2.50 9.13
C PHE A 252 -17.17 -3.18 7.75
N ALA A 253 -18.37 -3.16 7.16
CA ALA A 253 -18.63 -3.80 5.86
C ALA A 253 -18.42 -2.87 4.65
N PHE A 254 -18.41 -1.55 4.86
CA PHE A 254 -18.28 -0.57 3.79
C PHE A 254 -17.57 0.71 4.26
N ALA A 255 -16.65 1.21 3.45
CA ALA A 255 -15.89 2.44 3.64
C ALA A 255 -16.35 3.48 2.60
N PRO A 256 -17.36 4.33 2.88
CA PRO A 256 -17.95 5.21 1.87
C PRO A 256 -17.01 6.30 1.35
N HIS A 257 -16.09 6.79 2.18
CA HIS A 257 -15.19 7.87 1.78
C HIS A 257 -13.94 7.33 1.09
N SER A 258 -13.43 6.19 1.55
CA SER A 258 -12.31 5.48 0.93
C SER A 258 -12.73 4.67 -0.30
N ALA A 259 -14.04 4.45 -0.45
CA ALA A 259 -14.71 3.73 -1.54
C ALA A 259 -14.24 2.27 -1.66
N TYR A 260 -14.43 1.51 -0.59
CA TYR A 260 -14.17 0.06 -0.53
C TYR A 260 -15.29 -0.71 0.13
N HIS A 261 -15.58 -1.91 -0.37
CA HIS A 261 -16.49 -2.85 0.28
C HIS A 261 -15.76 -4.07 0.83
N ARG A 262 -16.29 -4.63 1.92
CA ARG A 262 -15.84 -5.88 2.52
C ARG A 262 -16.99 -6.86 2.66
N LEU A 263 -16.77 -8.09 2.20
CA LEU A 263 -17.66 -9.23 2.45
C LEU A 263 -16.90 -10.24 3.32
N ALA A 264 -17.57 -10.76 4.35
CA ALA A 264 -17.00 -11.74 5.26
C ALA A 264 -18.06 -12.78 5.62
N ALA A 265 -17.77 -14.05 5.37
CA ALA A 265 -18.65 -15.17 5.71
C ALA A 265 -17.82 -16.43 5.94
N GLY A 266 -18.10 -17.15 7.02
CA GLY A 266 -17.30 -18.33 7.41
C GLY A 266 -15.80 -18.02 7.48
N ARG A 267 -15.01 -18.68 6.63
CA ARG A 267 -13.55 -18.50 6.51
C ARG A 267 -13.15 -17.62 5.32
N THR A 268 -14.12 -17.04 4.61
CA THR A 268 -13.87 -16.31 3.36
C THR A 268 -14.03 -14.81 3.56
N LEU A 269 -13.03 -14.07 3.09
CA LEU A 269 -12.97 -12.60 3.17
C LEU A 269 -12.70 -12.04 1.78
N VAL A 270 -13.49 -11.03 1.39
CA VAL A 270 -13.37 -10.30 0.13
C VAL A 270 -13.23 -8.81 0.44
N VAL A 271 -12.30 -8.13 -0.23
CA VAL A 271 -12.21 -6.67 -0.26
C VAL A 271 -12.28 -6.23 -1.72
N MET A 272 -13.12 -5.24 -2.02
CA MET A 272 -13.36 -4.74 -3.38
C MET A 272 -13.15 -3.22 -3.45
N ASP A 273 -12.36 -2.76 -4.42
CA ASP A 273 -12.16 -1.35 -4.76
C ASP A 273 -13.36 -0.86 -5.56
N CYS A 274 -14.05 0.16 -5.07
CA CYS A 274 -15.18 0.77 -5.76
C CYS A 274 -15.06 2.30 -5.85
N GLY A 275 -13.86 2.83 -6.05
CA GLY A 275 -13.63 4.27 -6.08
C GLY A 275 -12.94 4.78 -7.33
N ALA A 276 -13.14 6.07 -7.58
CA ALA A 276 -12.37 6.82 -8.57
C ALA A 276 -10.90 6.99 -8.13
N PRO A 277 -9.98 7.31 -9.06
CA PRO A 277 -8.61 7.63 -8.71
C PRO A 277 -8.54 8.75 -7.66
N PRO A 278 -7.62 8.68 -6.69
CA PRO A 278 -7.46 9.72 -5.68
C PRO A 278 -7.02 11.04 -6.32
N PRO A 279 -7.28 12.19 -5.69
CA PRO A 279 -7.02 13.50 -6.28
C PRO A 279 -5.54 13.88 -6.27
N GLY A 280 -5.11 14.67 -7.25
CA GLY A 280 -3.86 15.41 -7.22
C GLY A 280 -2.62 14.55 -6.94
N VAL A 281 -1.80 14.98 -5.98
CA VAL A 281 -0.56 14.32 -5.57
C VAL A 281 -0.77 12.90 -5.04
N TYR A 282 -1.95 12.60 -4.50
CA TYR A 282 -2.27 11.31 -3.90
C TYR A 282 -2.43 10.20 -4.95
N ALA A 283 -2.49 10.58 -6.24
CA ALA A 283 -2.50 9.67 -7.38
C ALA A 283 -1.12 9.17 -7.81
N ASN A 284 -0.03 9.61 -7.18
CA ASN A 284 1.34 9.23 -7.57
C ASN A 284 1.60 7.72 -7.48
N THR A 285 1.00 7.04 -6.51
CA THR A 285 1.10 5.59 -6.32
C THR A 285 -0.21 4.86 -6.62
N ALA A 286 -1.24 5.58 -7.09
CA ALA A 286 -2.55 5.00 -7.34
C ALA A 286 -2.54 4.07 -8.56
N HIS A 287 -3.45 3.11 -8.54
CA HIS A 287 -3.56 2.06 -9.56
C HIS A 287 -4.85 2.23 -10.36
N SER A 288 -4.82 1.83 -11.63
CA SER A 288 -6.00 1.81 -12.51
C SER A 288 -6.84 0.56 -12.27
N GLY A 289 -7.16 0.26 -11.01
CA GLY A 289 -7.71 -1.02 -10.54
C GLY A 289 -9.17 -1.00 -10.10
N CYS A 290 -9.96 0.00 -10.50
CA CYS A 290 -11.37 0.13 -10.09
C CYS A 290 -12.17 -1.16 -10.37
N LEU A 291 -13.03 -1.55 -9.43
CA LEU A 291 -13.78 -2.82 -9.39
C LEU A 291 -12.90 -4.09 -9.29
N GLY A 292 -11.60 -3.92 -9.08
CA GLY A 292 -10.71 -4.99 -8.66
C GLY A 292 -11.03 -5.47 -7.25
N PHE A 293 -10.82 -6.75 -6.99
CA PHE A 293 -11.02 -7.34 -5.67
C PHE A 293 -9.89 -8.29 -5.31
N GLU A 294 -9.72 -8.52 -4.02
CA GLU A 294 -8.91 -9.59 -3.47
C GLU A 294 -9.79 -10.45 -2.56
N PHE A 295 -9.57 -11.76 -2.54
CA PHE A 295 -10.20 -12.61 -1.55
C PHE A 295 -9.28 -13.71 -1.03
N SER A 296 -9.58 -14.13 0.18
CA SER A 296 -8.88 -15.20 0.88
C SER A 296 -9.87 -16.22 1.43
N ALA A 297 -9.45 -17.48 1.50
CA ALA A 297 -10.14 -18.57 2.17
C ALA A 297 -9.23 -19.10 3.28
N GLY A 298 -9.69 -19.05 4.53
CA GLY A 298 -8.86 -19.34 5.68
C GLY A 298 -7.68 -18.36 5.78
N HIS A 299 -6.46 -18.88 5.80
CA HIS A 299 -5.24 -18.06 5.81
C HIS A 299 -4.61 -17.91 4.43
N GLN A 300 -5.25 -18.44 3.38
CA GLN A 300 -4.71 -18.47 2.03
C GLN A 300 -5.39 -17.40 1.18
N ARG A 301 -4.60 -16.48 0.60
CA ARG A 301 -5.07 -15.59 -0.47
C ARG A 301 -5.35 -16.41 -1.72
N VAL A 302 -6.52 -16.22 -2.33
CA VAL A 302 -6.94 -16.95 -3.52
C VAL A 302 -6.80 -16.08 -4.76
N VAL A 303 -7.64 -15.06 -4.87
CA VAL A 303 -7.52 -14.02 -5.89
C VAL A 303 -6.89 -12.79 -5.27
N VAL A 304 -5.89 -12.24 -5.96
CA VAL A 304 -5.08 -11.10 -5.54
C VAL A 304 -5.00 -10.06 -6.66
N ASN A 305 -4.41 -8.90 -6.37
CA ASN A 305 -3.83 -8.04 -7.40
C ASN A 305 -2.34 -8.36 -7.54
N CYS A 306 -1.68 -7.87 -8.59
CA CYS A 306 -0.24 -8.10 -8.79
C CYS A 306 0.64 -7.38 -7.76
N GLY A 307 0.09 -6.44 -6.99
CA GLY A 307 0.83 -5.65 -6.00
C GLY A 307 1.65 -4.52 -6.62
N THR A 308 2.74 -4.13 -5.97
CA THR A 308 3.60 -3.02 -6.41
C THR A 308 5.06 -3.30 -6.06
N SER A 309 5.98 -2.52 -6.65
CA SER A 309 7.41 -2.63 -6.38
C SER A 309 8.02 -1.25 -6.17
N ASP A 310 8.62 -1.03 -5.00
CA ASP A 310 9.55 0.10 -4.79
C ASP A 310 10.85 -0.12 -5.59
N ASP A 311 11.07 -1.37 -6.00
CA ASP A 311 12.34 -1.92 -6.46
C ASP A 311 12.50 -1.97 -7.99
N HIS A 312 11.40 -1.82 -8.71
CA HIS A 312 11.41 -2.05 -10.14
C HIS A 312 10.74 -0.91 -10.89
N THR A 313 11.50 0.16 -11.11
CA THR A 313 11.11 1.30 -11.96
C THR A 313 10.56 0.87 -13.32
N ARG A 314 11.07 -0.26 -13.88
CA ARG A 314 10.58 -0.84 -15.13
C ARG A 314 9.17 -1.43 -15.04
N TRP A 315 8.79 -2.00 -13.90
CA TRP A 315 7.51 -2.68 -13.70
C TRP A 315 6.46 -1.80 -13.01
N GLN A 316 6.85 -0.71 -12.35
CA GLN A 316 5.94 0.16 -11.59
C GLN A 316 4.69 0.58 -12.38
N ASN A 317 4.85 1.07 -13.61
CA ASN A 317 3.69 1.46 -14.41
C ASN A 317 2.86 0.27 -14.89
N ALA A 318 3.49 -0.88 -15.16
CA ALA A 318 2.78 -2.10 -15.54
C ALA A 318 1.94 -2.66 -14.39
N LEU A 319 2.47 -2.64 -13.16
CA LEU A 319 1.76 -3.08 -11.94
C LEU A 319 0.59 -2.15 -11.58
N ARG A 320 0.62 -0.91 -12.05
CA ARG A 320 -0.44 0.08 -11.87
C ARG A 320 -1.53 0.02 -12.97
N ALA A 321 -1.31 -0.73 -14.03
CA ALA A 321 -2.26 -0.89 -15.13
C ALA A 321 -3.47 -1.74 -14.71
N THR A 322 -4.59 -1.57 -15.40
CA THR A 322 -5.81 -2.37 -15.14
C THR A 322 -5.57 -3.87 -15.34
N ALA A 323 -4.69 -4.25 -16.27
CA ALA A 323 -4.32 -5.64 -16.52
C ALA A 323 -3.55 -6.33 -15.38
N ALA A 324 -3.10 -5.57 -14.37
CA ALA A 324 -2.43 -6.08 -13.17
C ALA A 324 -3.39 -6.22 -11.97
N HIS A 325 -4.69 -6.07 -12.20
CA HIS A 325 -5.74 -6.14 -11.20
C HIS A 325 -6.79 -7.17 -11.60
N SER A 326 -7.43 -7.76 -10.61
CA SER A 326 -8.48 -8.76 -10.84
C SER A 326 -9.80 -8.10 -11.22
N THR A 327 -9.85 -7.50 -12.43
CA THR A 327 -10.95 -6.72 -13.01
C THR A 327 -10.96 -6.84 -14.55
N ILE A 328 -11.82 -6.07 -15.24
CA ILE A 328 -11.94 -6.09 -16.71
C ILE A 328 -11.04 -5.07 -17.40
N VAL A 329 -10.37 -5.52 -18.46
CA VAL A 329 -9.67 -4.70 -19.45
C VAL A 329 -10.44 -4.69 -20.77
N LEU A 330 -10.58 -3.54 -21.41
CA LEU A 330 -11.14 -3.38 -22.76
C LEU A 330 -10.07 -2.89 -23.75
N GLY A 331 -9.91 -3.59 -24.88
CA GLY A 331 -8.99 -3.23 -25.96
C GLY A 331 -7.55 -3.01 -25.49
N ASP A 332 -7.07 -3.84 -24.56
CA ASP A 332 -5.75 -3.76 -23.93
C ASP A 332 -5.41 -2.38 -23.33
N ARG A 333 -6.44 -1.62 -22.94
CA ARG A 333 -6.30 -0.27 -22.41
C ARG A 333 -6.68 -0.23 -20.94
N SER A 334 -5.86 0.44 -20.14
CA SER A 334 -6.21 0.76 -18.75
C SER A 334 -7.25 1.87 -18.68
N VAL A 335 -8.11 1.82 -17.67
CA VAL A 335 -9.16 2.83 -17.44
C VAL A 335 -8.57 4.24 -17.21
N GLY A 336 -7.47 4.32 -16.47
CA GLY A 336 -6.67 5.54 -16.31
C GLY A 336 -5.33 5.44 -17.03
N TYR A 337 -4.63 6.58 -17.12
CA TYR A 337 -3.29 6.67 -17.68
C TYR A 337 -2.32 7.30 -16.69
N ILE A 338 -1.08 6.84 -16.70
CA ILE A 338 -0.04 7.32 -15.79
C ILE A 338 0.77 8.38 -16.51
N LEU A 339 0.98 9.54 -15.87
CA LEU A 339 1.86 10.57 -16.42
C LEU A 339 3.25 10.02 -16.70
N SER A 340 3.81 10.42 -17.84
CA SER A 340 5.17 10.08 -18.25
C SER A 340 5.89 11.31 -18.80
N GLY A 341 7.19 11.21 -19.08
CA GLY A 341 7.98 12.30 -19.67
C GLY A 341 8.10 13.54 -18.76
N ILE A 342 8.11 14.73 -19.36
CA ILE A 342 8.29 16.01 -18.65
C ILE A 342 7.19 16.25 -17.60
N PRO A 343 5.89 16.06 -17.89
CA PRO A 343 4.83 16.21 -16.89
C PRO A 343 5.05 15.33 -15.64
N SER A 344 5.49 14.09 -15.84
CA SER A 344 5.79 13.19 -14.71
C SER A 344 6.97 13.64 -13.87
N ARG A 345 7.97 14.33 -14.44
CA ARG A 345 9.11 14.86 -13.67
C ARG A 345 8.69 16.04 -12.79
N LEU A 346 7.74 16.84 -13.25
CA LEU A 346 7.27 18.03 -12.54
C LEU A 346 6.22 17.68 -11.49
N LEU A 347 5.26 16.82 -11.83
CA LEU A 347 4.09 16.54 -11.00
C LEU A 347 4.16 15.19 -10.27
N GLY A 348 5.12 14.33 -10.64
CA GLY A 348 5.14 12.92 -10.27
C GLY A 348 4.35 12.04 -11.26
N PRO A 349 4.52 10.72 -11.22
CA PRO A 349 3.85 9.77 -12.11
C PRO A 349 2.39 9.56 -11.69
N ARG A 350 1.57 10.63 -11.69
CA ARG A 350 0.17 10.59 -11.25
C ARG A 350 -0.68 9.74 -12.19
N LEU A 351 -1.57 8.94 -11.61
CA LEU A 351 -2.69 8.36 -12.34
C LEU A 351 -3.71 9.46 -12.64
N LEU A 352 -4.00 9.69 -13.92
CA LEU A 352 -4.99 10.64 -14.40
C LEU A 352 -6.05 9.93 -15.24
N GLY A 353 -7.17 10.62 -15.45
CA GLY A 353 -8.36 10.01 -16.05
C GLY A 353 -8.94 8.96 -15.11
N GLY A 354 -9.31 7.80 -15.64
CA GLY A 354 -10.05 6.80 -14.89
C GLY A 354 -11.55 7.10 -14.87
N PRO A 355 -12.33 6.33 -14.11
CA PRO A 355 -13.75 6.56 -13.98
C PRO A 355 -14.05 7.86 -13.23
N THR A 356 -15.01 8.63 -13.74
CA THR A 356 -15.53 9.85 -13.13
C THR A 356 -16.79 9.59 -12.33
N ARG A 357 -17.56 8.59 -12.73
CA ARG A 357 -18.75 8.12 -12.01
C ARG A 357 -18.52 6.67 -11.60
N VAL A 358 -18.51 6.43 -10.30
CA VAL A 358 -18.52 5.08 -9.72
C VAL A 358 -19.73 5.00 -8.81
N GLU A 359 -20.60 4.03 -9.07
CA GLU A 359 -21.80 3.80 -8.28
C GLU A 359 -21.71 2.46 -7.59
N THR A 360 -22.18 2.40 -6.35
CA THR A 360 -22.13 1.20 -5.52
C THR A 360 -23.43 1.01 -4.78
N ILE A 361 -23.95 -0.21 -4.78
CA ILE A 361 -25.09 -0.63 -3.99
C ILE A 361 -24.70 -1.91 -3.26
N ARG A 362 -25.06 -1.98 -1.98
CA ARG A 362 -24.82 -3.15 -1.14
C ARG A 362 -26.15 -3.73 -0.67
N HIS A 363 -26.28 -5.05 -0.73
CA HIS A 363 -27.45 -5.76 -0.25
C HIS A 363 -27.03 -6.89 0.70
N GLU A 364 -27.87 -7.13 1.71
CA GLU A 364 -27.85 -8.38 2.47
C GLU A 364 -29.08 -9.18 2.08
N THR A 365 -28.87 -10.45 1.73
CA THR A 365 -29.95 -11.36 1.35
C THR A 365 -29.81 -12.68 2.08
N ALA A 366 -30.84 -13.52 2.06
CA ALA A 366 -30.72 -14.91 2.53
C ALA A 366 -29.64 -15.69 1.75
N GLY A 367 -29.34 -15.29 0.51
CA GLY A 367 -28.28 -15.84 -0.33
C GLY A 367 -26.88 -15.31 -0.03
N GLY A 368 -26.73 -14.42 0.96
CA GLY A 368 -25.47 -13.83 1.38
C GLY A 368 -25.33 -12.33 1.06
N GLY A 369 -24.14 -11.81 1.32
CA GLY A 369 -23.82 -10.39 1.11
C GLY A 369 -23.45 -10.11 -0.34
N ILE A 370 -24.01 -9.04 -0.89
CA ILE A 370 -23.88 -8.66 -2.30
C ILE A 370 -23.33 -7.23 -2.40
N VAL A 371 -22.37 -7.04 -3.30
CA VAL A 371 -21.88 -5.73 -3.73
C VAL A 371 -22.07 -5.61 -5.23
N ASP A 372 -22.87 -4.62 -5.64
CA ASP A 372 -23.05 -4.17 -7.00
C ASP A 372 -22.30 -2.87 -7.19
N ALA A 373 -21.44 -2.80 -8.20
CA ALA A 373 -20.71 -1.58 -8.49
C ALA A 373 -20.49 -1.40 -9.98
N MET A 374 -20.53 -0.16 -10.48
CA MET A 374 -20.28 0.15 -11.89
C MET A 374 -19.43 1.40 -12.05
N HIS A 375 -18.74 1.50 -13.19
CA HIS A 375 -17.98 2.68 -13.55
C HIS A 375 -18.05 3.03 -15.04
N ASP A 376 -17.85 4.32 -15.33
CA ASP A 376 -17.90 4.90 -16.68
C ASP A 376 -16.53 5.01 -17.36
N GLY A 377 -15.44 4.60 -16.72
CA GLY A 377 -14.09 4.90 -17.21
C GLY A 377 -13.70 4.35 -18.60
N TYR A 378 -14.46 3.43 -19.20
CA TYR A 378 -14.27 3.02 -20.60
C TYR A 378 -15.19 3.76 -21.59
N VAL A 379 -16.13 4.57 -21.13
CA VAL A 379 -17.04 5.37 -21.96
C VAL A 379 -16.27 6.32 -22.89
N PRO A 380 -15.24 7.07 -22.45
CA PRO A 380 -14.53 7.99 -23.35
C PRO A 380 -13.82 7.30 -24.52
N ALA A 381 -13.33 6.07 -24.31
CA ALA A 381 -12.57 5.32 -25.33
C ALA A 381 -13.46 4.42 -26.20
N TYR A 382 -14.45 3.76 -25.59
CA TYR A 382 -15.21 2.68 -26.22
C TYR A 382 -16.72 2.84 -26.07
N GLY A 383 -17.20 3.83 -25.31
CA GLY A 383 -18.62 3.98 -25.02
C GLY A 383 -19.20 2.87 -24.14
N VAL A 384 -18.38 2.16 -23.36
CA VAL A 384 -18.82 1.00 -22.56
C VAL A 384 -18.79 1.32 -21.06
N ILE A 385 -19.88 1.00 -20.37
CA ILE A 385 -19.96 0.97 -18.91
C ILE A 385 -19.62 -0.44 -18.43
N HIS A 386 -18.78 -0.54 -17.41
CA HIS A 386 -18.45 -1.79 -16.74
C HIS A 386 -19.17 -1.86 -15.40
N GLN A 387 -19.98 -2.89 -15.20
CA GLN A 387 -20.62 -3.22 -13.93
C GLN A 387 -20.14 -4.57 -13.44
N ARG A 388 -19.84 -4.68 -12.15
CA ARG A 388 -19.49 -5.90 -11.45
C ARG A 388 -20.41 -6.11 -10.27
N ARG A 389 -20.95 -7.31 -10.16
CA ARG A 389 -21.64 -7.84 -8.98
C ARG A 389 -20.79 -8.93 -8.34
N ILE A 390 -20.59 -8.88 -7.04
CA ILE A 390 -19.98 -9.97 -6.25
C ILE A 390 -20.95 -10.39 -5.14
N THR A 391 -21.17 -11.69 -5.02
CA THR A 391 -21.99 -12.31 -3.96
C THR A 391 -21.17 -13.33 -3.20
N LEU A 392 -21.13 -13.22 -1.88
CA LEU A 392 -20.50 -14.20 -0.99
C LEU A 392 -21.59 -14.97 -0.24
N SER A 393 -21.61 -16.30 -0.39
CA SER A 393 -22.61 -17.15 0.27
C SER A 393 -22.51 -17.09 1.79
N PRO A 394 -23.60 -17.32 2.55
CA PRO A 394 -23.59 -17.18 4.02
C PRO A 394 -22.59 -18.12 4.72
N ALA A 395 -22.34 -19.29 4.13
CA ALA A 395 -21.36 -20.26 4.65
C ALA A 395 -19.91 -19.92 4.26
N GLY A 396 -19.71 -18.92 3.39
CA GLY A 396 -18.40 -18.56 2.84
C GLY A 396 -17.80 -19.60 1.90
N THR A 397 -18.62 -20.51 1.37
CA THR A 397 -18.18 -21.63 0.53
C THR A 397 -18.29 -21.37 -0.96
N MET A 398 -18.97 -20.28 -1.34
CA MET A 398 -19.14 -19.88 -2.73
C MET A 398 -19.01 -18.37 -2.85
N LEU A 399 -18.15 -17.93 -3.76
CA LEU A 399 -18.02 -16.55 -4.20
C LEU A 399 -18.42 -16.50 -5.68
N SER A 400 -19.57 -15.92 -5.98
CA SER A 400 -20.03 -15.73 -7.35
C SER A 400 -19.91 -14.28 -7.78
N GLY A 401 -19.78 -14.05 -9.07
CA GLY A 401 -19.84 -12.71 -9.62
C GLY A 401 -20.34 -12.67 -11.05
N THR A 402 -20.79 -11.48 -11.41
CA THR A 402 -21.23 -11.16 -12.77
C THR A 402 -20.55 -9.88 -13.20
N ASP A 403 -19.88 -9.93 -14.34
CA ASP A 403 -19.39 -8.75 -15.03
C ASP A 403 -20.29 -8.45 -16.23
N ARG A 404 -20.81 -7.23 -16.28
CA ARG A 404 -21.67 -6.74 -17.35
C ARG A 404 -21.00 -5.57 -18.05
N LEU A 405 -20.88 -5.69 -19.37
CA LEU A 405 -20.32 -4.66 -20.25
C LEU A 405 -21.45 -4.11 -21.10
N THR A 406 -21.87 -2.88 -20.82
CA THR A 406 -23.02 -2.24 -21.47
C THR A 406 -22.54 -1.17 -22.43
N PRO A 407 -22.68 -1.36 -23.75
CA PRO A 407 -22.45 -0.30 -24.73
C PRO A 407 -23.48 0.83 -24.58
N GLY A 408 -23.02 2.07 -24.64
CA GLY A 408 -23.86 3.26 -24.71
C GLY A 408 -24.50 3.43 -26.09
N GLN A 409 -25.62 4.15 -26.15
CA GLN A 409 -26.41 4.28 -27.38
C GLN A 409 -25.87 5.33 -28.37
N GLU A 410 -25.00 6.23 -27.93
CA GLU A 410 -24.65 7.45 -28.67
C GLU A 410 -23.61 7.26 -29.79
N ARG A 411 -22.89 6.13 -29.81
CA ARG A 411 -21.95 5.76 -30.88
C ARG A 411 -22.07 4.27 -31.16
N ARG A 412 -22.09 3.85 -32.44
CA ARG A 412 -21.93 2.43 -32.80
C ARG A 412 -20.57 1.97 -32.27
N PRO A 413 -20.52 1.09 -31.26
CA PRO A 413 -19.24 0.59 -30.74
C PRO A 413 -18.55 -0.17 -31.87
N GLN A 414 -17.29 0.15 -32.15
CA GLN A 414 -16.46 -0.82 -32.86
C GLN A 414 -16.32 -2.04 -31.95
N PRO A 415 -16.34 -3.27 -32.50
CA PRO A 415 -16.09 -4.46 -31.70
C PRO A 415 -14.80 -4.30 -30.91
N VAL A 416 -14.88 -4.44 -29.58
CA VAL A 416 -13.75 -4.28 -28.67
C VAL A 416 -13.55 -5.56 -27.89
N SER A 417 -12.32 -6.07 -27.87
CA SER A 417 -11.99 -7.23 -27.05
C SER A 417 -12.08 -6.87 -25.57
N PHE A 418 -12.53 -7.80 -24.75
CA PHE A 418 -12.43 -7.70 -23.32
C PHE A 418 -11.64 -8.88 -22.76
N ALA A 419 -11.03 -8.65 -21.60
CA ALA A 419 -10.45 -9.71 -20.79
C ALA A 419 -10.70 -9.42 -19.30
N ALA A 420 -11.52 -10.23 -18.65
CA ALA A 420 -11.69 -10.25 -17.20
C ALA A 420 -10.61 -11.13 -16.58
N ARG A 421 -9.78 -10.54 -15.71
CA ARG A 421 -8.63 -11.21 -15.11
C ARG A 421 -8.90 -11.55 -13.66
N PHE A 422 -8.37 -12.69 -13.23
CA PHE A 422 -8.32 -13.11 -11.83
C PHE A 422 -6.89 -13.60 -11.55
N HIS A 423 -6.06 -12.77 -10.96
CA HIS A 423 -4.70 -13.15 -10.61
C HIS A 423 -4.73 -14.07 -9.39
N VAL A 424 -4.12 -15.24 -9.52
CA VAL A 424 -4.13 -16.26 -8.48
C VAL A 424 -2.84 -16.14 -7.67
N HIS A 425 -2.95 -16.25 -6.34
CA HIS A 425 -1.78 -16.21 -5.47
C HIS A 425 -0.77 -17.33 -5.83
N PRO A 426 0.54 -17.06 -5.88
CA PRO A 426 1.56 -18.02 -6.34
C PRO A 426 1.68 -19.32 -5.51
N ASP A 427 1.13 -19.35 -4.30
CA ASP A 427 1.10 -20.58 -3.48
C ASP A 427 -0.05 -21.53 -3.84
N ILE A 428 -0.99 -21.09 -4.68
CA ILE A 428 -2.11 -21.91 -5.14
C ILE A 428 -1.74 -22.59 -6.43
N ARG A 429 -1.99 -23.91 -6.48
CA ARG A 429 -1.83 -24.68 -7.71
C ARG A 429 -3.10 -24.61 -8.52
N VAL A 430 -3.00 -24.18 -9.78
CA VAL A 430 -4.12 -24.11 -10.70
C VAL A 430 -4.01 -25.21 -11.75
N SER A 431 -5.14 -25.81 -12.12
CA SER A 431 -5.20 -26.81 -13.20
C SER A 431 -6.51 -26.69 -13.95
N ALA A 432 -6.49 -26.91 -15.27
CA ALA A 432 -7.71 -26.96 -16.07
C ALA A 432 -8.57 -28.17 -15.65
N SER A 433 -9.88 -27.98 -15.61
CA SER A 433 -10.86 -29.06 -15.38
C SER A 433 -11.41 -29.55 -16.71
N GLN A 434 -11.64 -30.86 -16.84
CA GLN A 434 -12.22 -31.47 -18.05
C GLN A 434 -13.61 -30.90 -18.41
N GLY A 435 -14.33 -30.35 -17.43
CA GLY A 435 -15.66 -29.74 -17.61
C GLY A 435 -15.66 -28.25 -17.99
N GLY A 436 -14.57 -27.69 -18.52
CA GLY A 436 -14.54 -26.29 -18.98
C GLY A 436 -14.35 -25.24 -17.89
N GLY A 437 -13.57 -25.56 -16.85
CA GLY A 437 -13.27 -24.67 -15.71
C GLY A 437 -11.83 -24.82 -15.21
N ALA A 438 -11.56 -24.38 -13.99
CA ALA A 438 -10.27 -24.60 -13.33
C ALA A 438 -10.45 -25.12 -11.90
N ILE A 439 -9.44 -25.83 -11.41
CA ILE A 439 -9.32 -26.28 -10.03
C ILE A 439 -8.14 -25.57 -9.38
N LEU A 440 -8.40 -24.96 -8.23
CA LEU A 440 -7.44 -24.27 -7.38
C LEU A 440 -7.24 -25.11 -6.12
N LYS A 441 -6.03 -25.63 -5.91
CA LYS A 441 -5.66 -26.37 -4.70
C LYS A 441 -4.84 -25.49 -3.77
N LEU A 442 -5.39 -25.23 -2.59
CA LEU A 442 -4.75 -24.40 -1.57
C LEU A 442 -3.70 -25.22 -0.79
N PRO A 443 -2.68 -24.56 -0.21
CA PRO A 443 -1.72 -25.20 0.68
C PRO A 443 -2.33 -25.94 1.88
N SER A 444 -3.51 -25.54 2.34
CA SER A 444 -4.25 -26.22 3.41
C SER A 444 -4.81 -27.59 3.02
N GLY A 445 -4.80 -27.94 1.73
CA GLY A 445 -5.50 -29.11 1.19
C GLY A 445 -6.91 -28.79 0.69
N GLU A 446 -7.47 -27.62 1.03
CA GLU A 446 -8.77 -27.16 0.55
C GLU A 446 -8.77 -26.97 -0.98
N GLY A 447 -9.84 -27.40 -1.65
CA GLY A 447 -10.04 -27.27 -3.09
C GLY A 447 -11.12 -26.23 -3.42
N TRP A 448 -10.86 -25.42 -4.46
CA TRP A 448 -11.83 -24.49 -5.02
C TRP A 448 -11.97 -24.71 -6.52
N ARG A 449 -13.21 -24.78 -7.00
CA ARG A 449 -13.54 -24.92 -8.42
C ARG A 449 -13.91 -23.55 -8.95
N PHE A 450 -13.32 -23.18 -10.07
CA PHE A 450 -13.70 -22.02 -10.84
C PHE A 450 -14.46 -22.45 -12.11
N GLN A 451 -15.59 -21.82 -12.37
CA GLN A 451 -16.32 -21.95 -13.63
C GLN A 451 -16.82 -20.59 -14.08
N ALA A 452 -17.02 -20.46 -15.39
CA ALA A 452 -17.57 -19.26 -15.99
C ALA A 452 -18.41 -19.56 -17.23
N THR A 453 -19.33 -18.66 -17.55
CA THR A 453 -20.16 -18.66 -18.76
C THR A 453 -20.16 -17.25 -19.37
N GLY A 454 -20.49 -17.15 -20.66
CA GLY A 454 -20.50 -15.87 -21.40
C GLY A 454 -19.12 -15.41 -21.91
N ALA A 455 -18.06 -16.18 -21.67
CA ALA A 455 -16.71 -15.87 -22.13
C ALA A 455 -15.84 -17.14 -22.29
N GLN A 456 -14.75 -17.05 -23.04
CA GLN A 456 -13.76 -18.11 -23.17
C GLN A 456 -12.75 -18.04 -22.02
N LEU A 457 -12.63 -19.13 -21.26
CA LEU A 457 -11.65 -19.27 -20.18
C LEU A 457 -10.28 -19.74 -20.71
N SER A 458 -9.22 -19.02 -20.35
CA SER A 458 -7.81 -19.42 -20.50
C SER A 458 -7.07 -19.33 -19.18
N LEU A 459 -6.01 -20.14 -19.07
CA LEU A 459 -5.00 -20.06 -18.00
C LEU A 459 -3.78 -19.36 -18.55
N GLU A 460 -3.40 -18.25 -17.94
CA GLU A 460 -2.29 -17.42 -18.41
C GLU A 460 -1.25 -17.17 -17.32
N LYS A 461 -0.05 -16.78 -17.73
CA LYS A 461 1.01 -16.39 -16.81
C LYS A 461 0.67 -15.06 -16.15
N SER A 462 1.00 -14.93 -14.88
CA SER A 462 0.87 -13.71 -14.09
C SER A 462 2.15 -13.45 -13.31
N ILE A 463 2.21 -12.30 -12.67
CA ILE A 463 3.25 -11.94 -11.71
C ILE A 463 2.60 -11.55 -10.39
N TYR A 464 3.35 -11.72 -9.32
CA TYR A 464 2.92 -11.36 -7.98
C TYR A 464 4.07 -10.66 -7.27
N VAL A 465 3.86 -9.41 -6.88
CA VAL A 465 4.87 -8.51 -6.35
C VAL A 465 4.36 -7.87 -5.06
N ALA A 466 4.51 -8.61 -3.97
CA ALA A 466 4.06 -8.23 -2.64
C ALA A 466 5.15 -7.65 -1.74
N ASN A 467 6.41 -7.85 -2.11
CA ASN A 467 7.58 -7.40 -1.38
C ASN A 467 8.72 -7.11 -2.38
N GLU A 468 9.98 -7.22 -1.94
CA GLU A 468 11.17 -6.92 -2.75
C GLU A 468 11.32 -7.81 -3.99
N SER A 469 10.68 -8.99 -4.04
CA SER A 469 10.86 -9.95 -5.13
C SER A 469 9.58 -10.26 -5.89
N ALA A 470 9.67 -10.19 -7.23
CA ALA A 470 8.60 -10.65 -8.11
C ALA A 470 8.57 -12.18 -8.15
N ARG A 471 7.39 -12.76 -7.92
CA ARG A 471 7.12 -14.19 -8.02
C ARG A 471 6.31 -14.48 -9.29
N ARG A 472 6.63 -15.59 -9.97
CA ARG A 472 5.76 -16.10 -11.05
C ARG A 472 4.47 -16.59 -10.45
N ALA A 473 3.36 -16.25 -11.09
CA ALA A 473 2.02 -16.65 -10.71
C ALA A 473 1.22 -17.06 -11.95
N GLU A 474 -0.02 -17.47 -11.75
CA GLU A 474 -0.98 -17.78 -12.80
C GLU A 474 -2.21 -16.87 -12.67
N GLN A 475 -2.98 -16.75 -13.73
CA GLN A 475 -4.24 -16.04 -13.72
C GLN A 475 -5.27 -16.79 -14.56
N LEU A 476 -6.54 -16.65 -14.16
CA LEU A 476 -7.68 -17.06 -14.95
C LEU A 476 -8.10 -15.85 -15.79
N VAL A 477 -8.28 -16.04 -17.09
CA VAL A 477 -8.69 -14.96 -18.00
C VAL A 477 -9.96 -15.38 -18.73
N LEU A 478 -11.00 -14.57 -18.60
CA LEU A 478 -12.23 -14.70 -19.36
C LEU A 478 -12.20 -13.68 -20.49
N SER A 479 -12.15 -14.16 -21.73
CA SER A 479 -12.00 -13.32 -22.91
C SER A 479 -13.21 -13.39 -23.83
N GLY A 480 -13.44 -12.31 -24.56
CA GLY A 480 -14.51 -12.20 -25.53
C GLY A 480 -14.50 -10.86 -26.25
N THR A 481 -15.62 -10.51 -26.88
CA THR A 481 -15.76 -9.25 -27.62
C THR A 481 -17.09 -8.60 -27.31
N VAL A 482 -17.05 -7.33 -26.91
CA VAL A 482 -18.24 -6.48 -26.81
C VAL A 482 -18.54 -5.93 -28.20
N ARG A 483 -19.80 -6.03 -28.63
CA ARG A 483 -20.30 -5.46 -29.89
C ARG A 483 -21.33 -4.37 -29.56
N ASN A 484 -22.53 -4.46 -30.13
CA ASN A 484 -23.59 -3.46 -29.93
C ASN A 484 -24.57 -3.85 -28.82
N GLU A 485 -24.48 -5.08 -28.31
CA GLU A 485 -25.34 -5.59 -27.24
C GLU A 485 -24.56 -5.73 -25.94
N PRO A 486 -25.24 -5.62 -24.78
CA PRO A 486 -24.63 -5.91 -23.50
C PRO A 486 -24.03 -7.33 -23.47
N VAL A 487 -22.87 -7.47 -22.86
CA VAL A 487 -22.24 -8.76 -22.59
C VAL A 487 -22.32 -9.04 -21.10
N ASP A 488 -22.88 -10.19 -20.75
CA ASP A 488 -22.96 -10.69 -19.37
C ASP A 488 -22.02 -11.90 -19.20
N ILE A 489 -21.09 -11.79 -18.26
CA ILE A 489 -20.09 -12.82 -17.94
C ILE A 489 -20.37 -13.26 -16.51
N SER A 490 -20.74 -14.52 -16.30
CA SER A 490 -20.97 -15.06 -14.97
C SER A 490 -19.82 -15.98 -14.58
N TRP A 491 -19.34 -15.87 -13.35
CA TRP A 491 -18.26 -16.69 -12.82
C TRP A 491 -18.51 -17.05 -11.36
N PHE A 492 -17.93 -18.16 -10.91
CA PHE A 492 -17.95 -18.51 -9.49
C PHE A 492 -16.72 -19.30 -9.06
N PHE A 493 -16.35 -19.10 -7.81
CA PHE A 493 -15.44 -19.94 -7.04
C PHE A 493 -16.27 -20.71 -6.02
N GLU A 494 -16.23 -22.03 -6.06
CA GLU A 494 -16.96 -22.90 -5.12
C GLU A 494 -16.00 -23.88 -4.44
N ARG A 495 -16.05 -23.93 -3.11
CA ARG A 495 -15.25 -24.85 -2.31
C ARG A 495 -15.74 -26.28 -2.50
N PHE A 496 -14.82 -27.22 -2.74
CA PHE A 496 -15.13 -28.63 -2.84
C PHE A 496 -14.08 -29.50 -2.13
N GLY A 497 -14.50 -30.66 -1.62
CA GLY A 497 -13.68 -31.55 -0.79
C GLY A 497 -13.84 -31.25 0.70
N ASN A 498 -13.86 -32.30 1.53
CA ASN A 498 -14.06 -32.17 2.97
C ASN A 498 -12.77 -31.73 3.68
N SER A 499 -12.96 -30.76 4.58
CA SER A 499 -12.08 -30.39 5.70
C SER A 499 -11.66 -31.56 6.57
#